data_AF-A0A5E5BIT0-F1
#
_entry.id   AF-A0A5E5BIT0-F1
#
_cell.length_a   1.000
_cell.length_b   1.000
_cell.length_c   1.000
_cell.angle_alpha   90.00
_cell.angle_beta   90.00
_cell.angle_gamma   90.00
#
_symmetry.space_group_name_H-M   'P 1'
#
loop_
_entity.id
_entity.type
_entity.pdbx_description
1 polymer ?
#
loop_
_entity_poly.entity_id
_entity_poly.type
_entity_poly.pdbx_seq_one_letter_code
_entity_poly.pdbx_strand_id
1 'polypeptide(L)'
;MSHSPEMKDTMNMTATTLGKDLLGALVQEIKLLPDVWVKLSENKQNDVLDRLRARVDGAVKMAVHLIASQGRVTVVGDLDQITIKDGAKAVVKIGKSVTALHDLAEAQGQAVLLVLSGSHETYTSGMDEVTGEADQRSFDMGREYTDDDGDGMGSDIVDAELKSIEHQPLKEELDAAFDDGYTAASEGKPESDCPVMTGPLCIEWVKGWKAWHDEQEIAADPLYDQAVQHVVETRLASISSLQRHLRIGYNRANRIIERMESEGIVSAPDETGTRTVLRTTEEQEG
;
A
#
# COMPACT_ATOMS: atom_id res chain seq x y z
N MET A 1 -14.33 12.30 -44.88
CA MET A 1 -14.98 11.77 -43.67
C MET A 1 -14.54 12.64 -42.50
N SER A 2 -15.39 13.59 -42.09
CA SER A 2 -15.08 14.54 -41.02
C SER A 2 -15.40 13.90 -39.68
N HIS A 3 -14.39 13.55 -38.88
CA HIS A 3 -14.60 13.11 -37.51
C HIS A 3 -15.27 14.23 -36.71
N SER A 4 -16.47 13.97 -36.19
CA SER A 4 -17.25 14.92 -35.37
C SER A 4 -16.45 15.34 -34.12
N PRO A 5 -16.50 16.61 -33.68
CA PRO A 5 -15.85 17.09 -32.45
C PRO A 5 -16.18 16.24 -31.21
N GLU A 6 -17.43 15.80 -31.10
CA GLU A 6 -17.90 14.92 -30.00
C GLU A 6 -17.19 13.56 -29.96
N MET A 7 -16.75 13.07 -31.12
CA MET A 7 -16.00 11.82 -31.27
C MET A 7 -14.55 11.97 -30.78
N LYS A 8 -13.96 13.15 -30.99
CA LYS A 8 -12.65 13.48 -30.41
C LYS A 8 -12.75 13.66 -28.90
N ASP A 9 -13.81 14.31 -28.42
CA ASP A 9 -14.01 14.57 -26.99
C ASP A 9 -14.26 13.29 -26.18
N THR A 10 -15.07 12.35 -26.69
CA THR A 10 -15.31 11.05 -26.04
C THR A 10 -14.08 10.14 -26.06
N MET A 11 -13.31 10.11 -27.15
CA MET A 11 -12.04 9.40 -27.21
C MET A 11 -11.00 10.03 -26.28
N ASN A 12 -10.96 11.36 -26.18
CA ASN A 12 -10.07 12.08 -25.27
C ASN A 12 -10.44 11.81 -23.80
N MET A 13 -11.73 11.80 -23.44
CA MET A 13 -12.17 11.46 -22.08
C MET A 13 -11.83 10.02 -21.71
N THR A 14 -12.03 9.07 -22.63
CA THR A 14 -11.72 7.65 -22.41
C THR A 14 -10.22 7.41 -22.29
N ALA A 15 -9.43 8.04 -23.16
CA ALA A 15 -7.97 8.01 -23.09
C ALA A 15 -7.43 8.65 -21.80
N THR A 16 -8.09 9.71 -21.30
CA THR A 16 -7.71 10.36 -20.05
C THR A 16 -7.98 9.46 -18.84
N THR A 17 -9.13 8.77 -18.80
CA THR A 17 -9.48 7.85 -17.71
C THR A 17 -8.57 6.62 -17.70
N LEU A 18 -8.39 5.97 -18.85
CA LEU A 18 -7.49 4.82 -18.98
C LEU A 18 -6.03 5.20 -18.71
N GLY A 19 -5.60 6.36 -19.20
CA GLY A 19 -4.27 6.90 -18.93
C GLY A 19 -4.05 7.16 -17.45
N LYS A 20 -5.04 7.72 -16.75
CA LYS A 20 -5.00 7.93 -15.29
C LYS A 20 -4.91 6.60 -14.54
N ASP A 21 -5.67 5.60 -14.94
CA ASP A 21 -5.68 4.28 -14.28
C ASP A 21 -4.36 3.53 -14.49
N LEU A 22 -3.81 3.57 -15.71
CA LEU A 22 -2.50 2.97 -16.03
C LEU A 22 -1.35 3.68 -15.33
N LEU A 23 -1.33 5.01 -15.35
CA LEU A 23 -0.31 5.80 -14.64
C LEU A 23 -0.44 5.62 -13.13
N GLY A 24 -1.66 5.57 -12.60
CA GLY A 24 -1.93 5.31 -11.19
C GLY A 24 -1.43 3.92 -10.76
N ALA A 25 -1.65 2.91 -11.59
CA ALA A 25 -1.12 1.57 -11.39
C ALA A 25 0.42 1.56 -11.37
N LEU A 26 1.08 2.20 -12.34
CA LEU A 26 2.54 2.30 -12.38
C LEU A 26 3.12 3.00 -11.15
N VAL A 27 2.54 4.14 -10.77
CA VAL A 27 2.96 4.89 -9.58
C VAL A 27 2.75 4.07 -8.32
N GLN A 28 1.66 3.31 -8.22
CA GLN A 28 1.41 2.44 -7.09
C GLN A 28 2.46 1.32 -7.00
N GLU A 29 2.81 0.67 -8.10
CA GLU A 29 3.83 -0.37 -8.10
C GLU A 29 5.20 0.22 -7.73
N ILE A 30 5.58 1.39 -8.27
CA ILE A 30 6.82 2.09 -7.88
C ILE A 30 6.87 2.38 -6.38
N LYS A 31 5.76 2.78 -5.77
CA LYS A 31 5.67 3.03 -4.32
C LYS A 31 5.74 1.77 -3.47
N LEU A 32 5.36 0.63 -4.03
CA LEU A 32 5.38 -0.67 -3.34
C LEU A 32 6.70 -1.41 -3.53
N LEU A 33 7.61 -0.91 -4.39
CA LEU A 33 8.91 -1.53 -4.58
C LEU A 33 9.74 -1.43 -3.28
N PRO A 34 10.27 -2.57 -2.77
CA PRO A 34 11.05 -2.58 -1.55
C PRO A 34 12.46 -2.00 -1.73
N ASP A 35 12.98 -2.01 -2.97
CA ASP A 35 14.27 -1.44 -3.34
C ASP A 35 14.25 -1.03 -4.83
N VAL A 36 15.30 -0.35 -5.28
CA VAL A 36 15.47 0.04 -6.69
C VAL A 36 15.47 -1.18 -7.60
N TRP A 37 14.89 -1.03 -8.80
CA TRP A 37 14.68 -2.12 -9.77
C TRP A 37 15.91 -3.02 -9.97
N VAL A 38 17.09 -2.42 -10.13
CA VAL A 38 18.37 -3.10 -10.39
C VAL A 38 18.83 -3.99 -9.23
N LYS A 39 18.36 -3.73 -8.00
CA LYS A 39 18.68 -4.52 -6.81
C LYS A 39 17.67 -5.63 -6.53
N LEU A 40 16.55 -5.66 -7.26
CA LEU A 40 15.57 -6.73 -7.13
C LEU A 40 16.07 -7.96 -7.86
N SER A 41 15.91 -9.13 -7.26
CA SER A 41 16.17 -10.38 -7.96
C SER A 41 15.22 -10.56 -9.15
N GLU A 42 15.64 -11.28 -10.17
CA GLU A 42 14.85 -11.58 -11.37
C GLU A 42 13.43 -12.07 -11.03
N ASN A 43 13.29 -12.94 -10.02
CA ASN A 43 11.99 -13.41 -9.54
C ASN A 43 11.10 -12.28 -9.01
N LYS A 44 11.65 -11.36 -8.21
CA LYS A 44 10.90 -10.20 -7.71
C LYS A 44 10.56 -9.20 -8.81
N GLN A 45 11.45 -9.05 -9.80
CA GLN A 45 11.18 -8.24 -10.98
C GLN A 45 10.02 -8.85 -11.80
N ASN A 46 10.03 -10.17 -12.02
CA ASN A 46 8.95 -10.89 -12.71
C ASN A 46 7.61 -10.79 -11.97
N ASP A 47 7.59 -10.88 -10.64
CA ASP A 47 6.38 -10.67 -9.85
C ASP A 47 5.77 -9.27 -10.06
N VAL A 48 6.61 -8.24 -10.18
CA VAL A 48 6.16 -6.86 -10.47
C VAL A 48 5.63 -6.77 -11.91
N LEU A 49 6.33 -7.37 -12.86
CA LEU A 49 5.92 -7.40 -14.26
C LEU A 49 4.57 -8.09 -14.44
N ASP A 50 4.35 -9.22 -13.79
CA ASP A 50 3.10 -9.98 -13.92
C ASP A 50 1.90 -9.20 -13.36
N ARG A 51 2.08 -8.46 -12.27
CA ARG A 51 1.04 -7.55 -11.75
C ARG A 51 0.76 -6.40 -12.71
N LEU A 52 1.80 -5.79 -13.27
CA LEU A 52 1.64 -4.72 -14.26
C LEU A 52 0.97 -5.24 -15.53
N ARG A 53 1.30 -6.46 -15.97
CA ARG A 53 0.68 -7.13 -17.10
C ARG A 53 -0.81 -7.30 -16.91
N ALA A 54 -1.22 -7.86 -15.76
CA ALA A 54 -2.63 -8.05 -15.44
C ALA A 54 -3.42 -6.73 -15.45
N ARG A 55 -2.83 -5.65 -14.94
CA ARG A 55 -3.47 -4.33 -14.92
C ARG A 55 -3.59 -3.71 -16.32
N VAL A 56 -2.53 -3.81 -17.12
CA VAL A 56 -2.54 -3.31 -18.51
C VAL A 56 -3.51 -4.12 -19.38
N ASP A 57 -3.55 -5.44 -19.21
CA ASP A 57 -4.51 -6.30 -19.92
C ASP A 57 -5.97 -5.91 -19.60
N GLY A 58 -6.29 -5.68 -18.32
CA GLY A 58 -7.60 -5.18 -17.90
C GLY A 58 -7.95 -3.84 -18.54
N ALA A 59 -7.00 -2.89 -18.57
CA ALA A 59 -7.20 -1.58 -19.17
C ALA A 59 -7.40 -1.67 -20.69
N VAL A 60 -6.65 -2.53 -21.39
CA VAL A 60 -6.79 -2.76 -22.84
C VAL A 60 -8.14 -3.41 -23.15
N LYS A 61 -8.58 -4.41 -22.39
CA LYS A 61 -9.91 -5.02 -22.53
C LYS A 61 -11.03 -3.99 -22.38
N MET A 62 -10.91 -3.11 -21.37
CA MET A 62 -11.86 -2.02 -21.16
C MET A 62 -11.84 -1.00 -22.29
N ALA A 63 -10.65 -0.64 -22.78
CA ALA A 63 -10.48 0.25 -23.93
C ALA A 63 -11.16 -0.32 -25.19
N VAL A 64 -10.91 -1.60 -25.49
CA VAL A 64 -11.53 -2.28 -26.63
C VAL A 64 -13.04 -2.35 -26.46
N HIS A 65 -13.54 -2.65 -25.26
CA HIS A 65 -14.97 -2.65 -24.97
C HIS A 65 -15.63 -1.27 -25.18
N LEU A 66 -14.97 -0.19 -24.74
CA LEU A 66 -15.46 1.18 -24.88
C LEU A 66 -15.35 1.71 -26.32
N ILE A 67 -14.32 1.31 -27.07
CA ILE A 67 -14.18 1.65 -28.49
C ILE A 67 -15.22 0.88 -29.32
N ALA A 68 -15.44 -0.39 -28.99
CA ALA A 68 -16.48 -1.21 -29.62
C ALA A 68 -17.90 -0.71 -29.31
N SER A 69 -18.11 -0.09 -28.14
CA SER A 69 -19.42 0.43 -27.74
C SER A 69 -19.84 1.65 -28.54
N GLN A 70 -18.92 2.50 -29.04
CA GLN A 70 -19.24 3.72 -29.80
C GLN A 70 -20.37 4.58 -29.18
N GLY A 71 -20.47 4.64 -27.84
CA GLY A 71 -21.55 5.35 -27.14
C GLY A 71 -22.92 4.65 -27.15
N ARG A 72 -22.97 3.37 -27.54
CA ARG A 72 -24.15 2.51 -27.48
C ARG A 72 -24.13 1.68 -26.20
N VAL A 73 -25.33 1.30 -25.73
CA VAL A 73 -25.49 0.39 -24.60
C VAL A 73 -24.87 -0.96 -24.96
N THR A 74 -23.81 -1.35 -24.25
CA THR A 74 -23.18 -2.66 -24.40
C THR A 74 -23.66 -3.61 -23.33
N VAL A 75 -24.01 -4.82 -23.76
CA VAL A 75 -24.38 -5.91 -22.86
C VAL A 75 -23.43 -7.06 -23.09
N VAL A 76 -22.78 -7.50 -22.01
CA VAL A 76 -21.85 -8.63 -22.01
C VAL A 76 -22.61 -9.86 -21.55
N GLY A 77 -22.48 -10.96 -22.31
CA GLY A 77 -23.08 -12.24 -21.97
C GLY A 77 -22.43 -13.37 -22.76
N ASP A 78 -22.64 -14.60 -22.29
CA ASP A 78 -22.09 -15.81 -22.88
C ASP A 78 -23.01 -16.33 -23.98
N LEU A 79 -22.45 -16.66 -25.14
CA LEU A 79 -23.20 -17.31 -26.20
C LEU A 79 -23.46 -18.77 -25.83
N ASP A 80 -24.70 -19.11 -25.48
CA ASP A 80 -25.08 -20.43 -24.98
C ASP A 80 -25.46 -21.40 -26.10
N GLN A 81 -26.18 -20.91 -27.11
CA GLN A 81 -26.61 -21.73 -28.25
C GLN A 81 -26.73 -20.89 -29.50
N ILE A 82 -26.25 -21.41 -30.64
CA ILE A 82 -26.47 -20.84 -31.96
C ILE A 82 -27.17 -21.87 -32.86
N THR A 83 -28.33 -21.51 -33.39
CA THR A 83 -29.07 -22.35 -34.34
C THR A 83 -29.15 -21.62 -35.67
N ILE A 84 -28.60 -22.23 -36.72
CA ILE A 84 -28.59 -21.68 -38.07
C ILE A 84 -29.45 -22.60 -38.95
N LYS A 85 -30.64 -22.13 -39.32
CA LYS A 85 -31.52 -22.79 -40.31
C LYS A 85 -31.85 -21.82 -41.44
N ASP A 86 -32.86 -20.95 -41.26
CA ASP A 86 -33.27 -19.88 -42.21
C ASP A 86 -32.94 -18.47 -41.68
N GLY A 87 -31.83 -18.38 -40.94
CA GLY A 87 -31.42 -17.22 -40.15
C GLY A 87 -30.70 -17.69 -38.89
N ALA A 88 -29.75 -16.88 -38.39
CA ALA A 88 -29.01 -17.22 -37.18
C ALA A 88 -29.82 -16.77 -35.95
N LYS A 89 -30.19 -17.73 -35.09
CA LYS A 89 -30.72 -17.44 -33.75
C LYS A 89 -29.64 -17.76 -32.72
N ALA A 90 -29.15 -16.73 -32.05
CA ALA A 90 -28.21 -16.84 -30.95
C ALA A 90 -28.96 -16.65 -29.63
N VAL A 91 -28.78 -17.57 -28.69
CA VAL A 91 -29.21 -17.44 -27.30
C VAL A 91 -27.99 -17.00 -26.50
N VAL A 92 -28.06 -15.78 -25.96
CA VAL A 92 -26.99 -15.20 -25.12
C VAL A 92 -27.48 -15.16 -23.68
N LYS A 93 -26.74 -15.80 -22.77
CA LYS A 93 -26.98 -15.75 -21.33
C LYS A 93 -26.31 -14.51 -20.77
N ILE A 94 -27.11 -13.65 -20.15
CA ILE A 94 -26.62 -12.42 -19.52
C ILE A 94 -26.78 -12.57 -18.01
N GLY A 95 -25.71 -12.27 -17.26
CA GLY A 95 -25.70 -12.33 -15.80
C GLY A 95 -26.68 -11.34 -15.18
N LYS A 96 -27.34 -11.74 -14.08
CA LYS A 96 -28.35 -10.91 -13.37
C LYS A 96 -27.78 -9.61 -12.77
N SER A 97 -26.46 -9.48 -12.68
CA SER A 97 -25.74 -8.34 -12.11
C SER A 97 -25.58 -7.16 -13.08
N VAL A 98 -25.98 -7.31 -14.35
CA VAL A 98 -25.77 -6.28 -15.37
C VAL A 98 -26.87 -5.23 -15.31
N THR A 99 -26.51 -3.99 -14.98
CA THR A 99 -27.39 -2.82 -14.87
C THR A 99 -28.13 -2.48 -16.17
N ALA A 100 -27.58 -2.84 -17.33
CA ALA A 100 -28.17 -2.61 -18.66
C ALA A 100 -29.27 -3.63 -19.05
N LEU A 101 -29.69 -4.53 -18.16
CA LEU A 101 -30.77 -5.49 -18.44
C LEU A 101 -32.10 -4.80 -18.75
N HIS A 102 -32.36 -3.65 -18.13
CA HIS A 102 -33.56 -2.85 -18.39
C HIS A 102 -33.54 -2.26 -19.80
N ASP A 103 -32.41 -1.65 -20.19
CA ASP A 103 -32.22 -1.04 -21.51
C ASP A 103 -32.29 -2.10 -22.64
N LEU A 104 -31.82 -3.32 -22.38
CA LEU A 104 -31.91 -4.43 -23.34
C LEU A 104 -33.35 -4.90 -23.55
N ALA A 105 -34.16 -4.94 -22.48
CA ALA A 105 -35.57 -5.33 -22.56
C ALA A 105 -36.38 -4.32 -23.38
N GLU A 106 -36.06 -3.04 -23.28
CA GLU A 106 -36.68 -1.97 -24.06
C GLU A 106 -36.21 -1.94 -25.53
N ALA A 107 -35.03 -2.48 -25.84
CA ALA A 107 -34.48 -2.55 -27.19
C ALA A 107 -35.08 -3.67 -28.07
N GLN A 108 -36.14 -4.35 -27.63
CA GLN A 108 -36.78 -5.43 -28.39
C GLN A 108 -37.26 -4.95 -29.76
N GLY A 109 -36.71 -5.52 -30.83
CA GLY A 109 -37.05 -5.18 -32.22
C GLY A 109 -36.14 -4.12 -32.87
N GLN A 110 -35.14 -3.61 -32.14
CA GLN A 110 -34.11 -2.73 -32.69
C GLN A 110 -32.95 -3.52 -33.32
N ALA A 111 -32.19 -2.86 -34.21
CA ALA A 111 -31.02 -3.45 -34.84
C ALA A 111 -29.86 -3.56 -33.83
N VAL A 112 -29.31 -4.77 -33.65
CA VAL A 112 -28.22 -5.06 -32.71
C VAL A 112 -26.94 -5.37 -33.49
N LEU A 113 -25.80 -4.84 -33.03
CA LEU A 113 -24.48 -5.18 -33.54
C LEU A 113 -23.81 -6.16 -32.57
N LEU A 114 -23.45 -7.35 -33.05
CA LEU A 114 -22.72 -8.34 -32.28
C LEU A 114 -21.21 -8.19 -32.54
N VAL A 115 -20.46 -7.83 -31.50
CA VAL A 115 -18.99 -7.76 -31.56
C VAL A 115 -18.44 -9.05 -30.96
N LEU A 116 -17.89 -9.91 -31.80
CA LEU A 116 -17.18 -11.11 -31.37
C LEU A 116 -15.75 -10.69 -30.97
N SER A 117 -15.40 -10.82 -29.69
CA SER A 117 -14.00 -10.75 -29.30
C SER A 117 -13.27 -11.96 -29.88
N GLY A 118 -12.32 -11.73 -30.78
CA GLY A 118 -11.36 -12.76 -31.17
C GLY A 118 -10.59 -13.29 -29.95
N SER A 119 -9.88 -14.40 -30.13
CA SER A 119 -9.07 -15.02 -29.07
C SER A 119 -8.12 -14.00 -28.41
N HIS A 120 -7.99 -14.16 -27.09
CA HIS A 120 -7.24 -13.29 -26.18
C HIS A 120 -5.83 -12.94 -26.69
N GLU A 121 -5.22 -13.83 -27.47
CA GLU A 121 -3.89 -13.76 -28.06
C GLU A 121 -3.70 -12.64 -29.11
N THR A 122 -4.77 -12.10 -29.71
CA THR A 122 -4.64 -11.15 -30.83
C THR A 122 -4.28 -9.73 -30.39
N TYR A 123 -4.55 -9.36 -29.13
CA TYR A 123 -4.45 -7.97 -28.65
C TYR A 123 -3.33 -7.74 -27.61
N THR A 124 -2.73 -8.80 -27.07
CA THR A 124 -1.66 -8.74 -26.07
C THR A 124 -0.34 -9.35 -26.58
N SER A 125 -0.23 -9.66 -27.88
CA SER A 125 0.97 -10.25 -28.47
C SER A 125 2.19 -9.35 -28.23
N GLY A 126 3.26 -9.93 -27.64
CA GLY A 126 4.50 -9.22 -27.32
C GLY A 126 4.61 -8.72 -25.87
N MET A 127 3.55 -8.80 -25.08
CA MET A 127 3.61 -8.45 -23.65
C MET A 127 4.47 -9.42 -22.82
N ASP A 128 4.53 -10.68 -23.27
CA ASP A 128 5.35 -11.73 -22.65
C ASP A 128 6.84 -11.59 -22.99
N GLU A 129 7.22 -10.73 -23.94
CA GLU A 129 8.60 -10.45 -24.32
C GLU A 129 9.32 -9.53 -23.32
N VAL A 130 8.57 -8.86 -22.43
CA VAL A 130 9.12 -7.94 -21.40
C VAL A 130 9.44 -8.72 -20.12
N THR A 131 10.60 -9.35 -20.03
CA THR A 131 11.00 -10.13 -18.85
C THR A 131 11.88 -9.31 -17.90
N GLY A 132 11.99 -9.76 -16.64
CA GLY A 132 12.98 -9.21 -15.70
C GLY A 132 14.39 -9.33 -16.27
N GLU A 133 15.27 -8.41 -15.86
CA GLU A 133 16.68 -8.51 -16.22
C GLU A 133 17.31 -9.66 -15.42
N ALA A 134 18.06 -10.53 -16.11
CA ALA A 134 18.80 -11.59 -15.44
C ALA A 134 19.74 -10.97 -14.40
N ASP A 135 19.78 -11.58 -13.20
CA ASP A 135 20.59 -11.08 -12.10
C ASP A 135 22.04 -10.87 -12.58
N GLN A 136 22.50 -9.61 -12.55
CA GLN A 136 23.89 -9.30 -12.87
C GLN A 136 24.75 -9.98 -11.81
N ARG A 137 25.56 -10.96 -12.22
CA ARG A 137 26.62 -11.50 -11.36
C ARG A 137 27.47 -10.32 -10.89
N SER A 138 27.57 -10.10 -9.58
CA SER A 138 28.50 -9.11 -9.07
C SER A 138 29.88 -9.44 -9.64
N PHE A 139 30.53 -8.47 -10.28
CA PHE A 139 31.91 -8.60 -10.72
C PHE A 139 32.76 -8.84 -9.47
N ASP A 140 33.16 -10.08 -9.23
CA ASP A 140 34.09 -10.46 -8.17
C ASP A 140 35.49 -9.97 -8.57
N MET A 141 35.82 -8.75 -8.14
CA MET A 141 37.16 -8.20 -8.27
C MET A 141 38.02 -8.86 -7.19
N GLY A 142 38.72 -9.91 -7.62
CA GLY A 142 39.37 -10.92 -6.78
C GLY A 142 40.16 -10.44 -5.58
N ARG A 143 40.26 -11.33 -4.60
CA ARG A 143 41.03 -11.19 -3.35
C ARG A 143 42.44 -10.66 -3.60
N GLU A 144 42.87 -9.73 -2.75
CA GLU A 144 44.26 -9.30 -2.60
C GLU A 144 45.12 -10.51 -2.23
N TYR A 145 46.18 -10.79 -3.00
CA TYR A 145 47.11 -11.88 -2.73
C TYR A 145 47.88 -11.58 -1.44
N THR A 146 47.67 -12.39 -0.40
CA THR A 146 48.57 -12.45 0.77
C THR A 146 49.56 -13.60 0.59
N ASP A 147 50.80 -13.38 1.01
CA ASP A 147 51.98 -14.23 0.77
C ASP A 147 51.93 -15.66 1.39
N ASP A 148 50.78 -16.13 1.86
CA ASP A 148 50.61 -17.41 2.59
C ASP A 148 49.82 -18.49 1.81
N ASP A 149 49.40 -18.23 0.56
CA ASP A 149 48.54 -19.16 -0.20
C ASP A 149 49.33 -20.19 -1.03
N GLY A 150 50.16 -20.98 -0.36
CA GLY A 150 50.83 -22.13 -0.95
C GLY A 150 50.28 -23.47 -0.46
N ASP A 151 49.25 -24.01 -1.13
CA ASP A 151 49.02 -25.43 -1.50
C ASP A 151 47.56 -25.93 -1.57
N GLY A 152 47.29 -26.70 -2.65
CA GLY A 152 46.46 -27.92 -2.65
C GLY A 152 45.01 -27.94 -2.14
N MET A 153 44.06 -27.86 -3.08
CA MET A 153 42.78 -28.60 -3.14
C MET A 153 41.89 -28.66 -1.88
N GLY A 154 40.76 -27.93 -1.94
CA GLY A 154 39.57 -28.17 -1.11
C GLY A 154 38.58 -27.00 -1.21
N SER A 155 37.77 -26.95 -2.28
CA SER A 155 36.80 -25.88 -2.47
C SER A 155 35.53 -26.12 -1.65
N ASP A 156 35.60 -25.79 -0.36
CA ASP A 156 34.45 -25.38 0.46
C ASP A 156 34.71 -23.93 0.88
N ILE A 157 34.38 -23.00 -0.02
CA ILE A 157 34.42 -21.57 0.29
C ILE A 157 33.03 -21.19 0.80
N VAL A 158 32.96 -20.89 2.09
CA VAL A 158 31.87 -20.13 2.70
C VAL A 158 31.90 -18.73 2.07
N ASP A 159 30.87 -18.40 1.30
CA ASP A 159 30.69 -17.08 0.70
C ASP A 159 30.54 -16.03 1.80
N ALA A 160 31.60 -15.29 2.07
CA ALA A 160 31.53 -14.05 2.84
C ALA A 160 31.12 -12.94 1.87
N GLU A 161 29.82 -12.60 1.86
CA GLU A 161 29.28 -11.43 1.16
C GLU A 161 30.04 -10.16 1.56
N LEU A 162 30.65 -9.49 0.58
CA LEU A 162 31.14 -8.13 0.75
C LEU A 162 29.93 -7.18 0.84
N LYS A 163 29.40 -7.00 2.05
CA LYS A 163 28.42 -5.95 2.33
C LYS A 163 29.08 -4.60 2.06
N SER A 164 28.53 -3.85 1.11
CA SER A 164 28.73 -2.41 1.06
C SER A 164 28.45 -1.87 2.46
N ILE A 165 29.44 -1.21 3.07
CA ILE A 165 29.23 -0.51 4.33
C ILE A 165 28.33 0.68 3.97
N GLU A 166 27.01 0.46 3.97
CA GLU A 166 26.07 1.55 4.20
C GLU A 166 26.53 2.17 5.51
N HIS A 167 27.08 3.38 5.44
CA HIS A 167 27.35 4.16 6.64
C HIS A 167 26.00 4.55 7.21
N GLN A 168 25.40 3.60 7.94
CA GLN A 168 24.24 3.85 8.77
C GLN A 168 24.69 4.92 9.78
N PRO A 169 23.96 6.04 9.89
CA PRO A 169 24.28 7.06 10.88
C PRO A 169 24.44 6.40 12.24
N LEU A 170 25.40 6.89 13.01
CA LEU A 170 25.61 6.38 14.36
C LEU A 170 24.30 6.54 15.15
N LYS A 171 24.04 5.63 16.09
CA LYS A 171 22.85 5.72 16.94
C LYS A 171 22.74 7.09 17.63
N GLU A 172 23.88 7.65 18.03
CA GLU A 172 23.95 8.99 18.61
C GLU A 172 23.45 10.09 17.66
N GLU A 173 23.69 9.97 16.34
CA GLU A 173 23.21 10.92 15.35
C GLU A 173 21.70 10.77 15.10
N LEU A 174 21.20 9.52 15.13
CA LEU A 174 19.77 9.23 15.03
C LEU A 174 18.99 9.76 16.24
N ASP A 175 19.51 9.54 17.45
CA ASP A 175 18.93 10.02 18.69
C ASP A 175 18.94 11.56 18.73
N ALA A 176 20.04 12.20 18.30
CA ALA A 176 20.11 13.66 18.19
C ALA A 176 19.10 14.22 17.18
N ALA A 177 18.92 13.56 16.02
CA ALA A 177 17.93 13.97 15.03
C ALA A 177 16.50 13.88 15.58
N PHE A 178 16.19 12.83 16.36
CA PHE A 178 14.92 12.69 17.05
C PHE A 178 14.68 13.83 18.05
N ASP A 179 15.66 14.13 18.91
CA ASP A 179 15.57 15.18 19.91
C ASP A 179 15.39 16.57 19.28
N ASP A 180 16.08 16.84 18.16
CA ASP A 180 15.92 18.06 17.37
C ASP A 180 14.49 18.18 16.81
N GLY A 181 13.90 17.08 16.34
CA GLY A 181 12.53 17.02 15.86
C GLY A 181 11.52 17.29 16.95
N TYR A 182 11.71 16.67 18.11
CA TYR A 182 10.87 16.87 19.31
C TYR A 182 10.94 18.32 19.79
N THR A 183 12.14 18.89 19.84
CA THR A 183 12.34 20.29 20.24
C THR A 183 11.67 21.24 19.26
N ALA A 184 11.83 21.01 17.94
CA ALA A 184 11.19 21.83 16.92
C ALA A 184 9.66 21.81 17.03
N ALA A 185 9.06 20.65 17.31
CA ALA A 185 7.63 20.55 17.58
C ALA A 185 7.22 21.35 18.83
N SER A 186 8.01 21.27 19.91
CA SER A 186 7.76 22.03 21.15
C SER A 186 7.83 23.55 20.97
N GLU A 187 8.64 24.02 20.01
CA GLU A 187 8.74 25.42 19.61
C GLU A 187 7.62 25.87 18.64
N GLY A 188 6.75 24.95 18.21
CA GLY A 188 5.65 25.22 17.29
C GLY A 188 6.05 25.32 15.82
N LYS A 189 7.22 24.77 15.44
CA LYS A 189 7.66 24.73 14.03
C LYS A 189 6.87 23.66 13.25
N PRO A 190 6.53 23.91 11.97
CA PRO A 190 5.85 22.92 11.13
C PRO A 190 6.78 21.77 10.75
N GLU A 191 6.22 20.59 10.43
CA GLU A 191 6.97 19.40 9.95
C GLU A 191 7.88 19.71 8.74
N SER A 192 7.50 20.70 7.92
CA SER A 192 8.30 21.16 6.77
C SER A 192 9.60 21.89 7.13
N ASP A 193 9.80 22.25 8.41
CA ASP A 193 11.02 22.90 8.90
C ASP A 193 12.15 21.90 9.18
N CYS A 194 11.93 20.61 8.87
CA CYS A 194 12.98 19.58 8.95
C CYS A 194 14.23 20.04 8.15
N PRO A 195 15.42 20.07 8.79
CA PRO A 195 16.65 20.44 8.09
C PRO A 195 16.97 19.48 6.94
N VAL A 196 17.71 19.97 5.94
CA VAL A 196 18.18 19.14 4.82
C VAL A 196 19.29 18.21 5.32
N MET A 197 18.96 16.93 5.50
CA MET A 197 19.86 15.89 6.03
C MET A 197 19.69 14.56 5.28
N THR A 198 20.48 13.54 5.65
CA THR A 198 20.36 12.20 5.05
C THR A 198 19.00 11.57 5.37
N GLY A 199 18.52 10.70 4.47
CA GLY A 199 17.19 10.07 4.60
C GLY A 199 16.90 9.46 5.98
N PRO A 200 17.81 8.67 6.59
CA PRO A 200 17.58 8.09 7.90
C PRO A 200 17.45 9.14 9.02
N LEU A 201 18.26 10.20 9.02
CA LEU A 201 18.18 11.27 10.03
C LEU A 201 16.88 12.07 9.88
N CYS A 202 16.44 12.35 8.65
CA CYS A 202 15.17 13.03 8.38
C CYS A 202 13.97 12.21 8.90
N ILE A 203 14.02 10.89 8.75
CA ILE A 203 12.99 9.99 9.28
C ILE A 203 12.95 10.08 10.82
N GLU A 204 14.09 10.05 11.50
CA GLU A 204 14.14 10.18 12.97
C GLU A 204 13.68 11.55 13.45
N TRP A 205 14.06 12.62 12.76
CA TRP A 205 13.57 13.97 13.06
C TRP A 205 12.04 14.05 12.98
N VAL A 206 11.45 13.52 11.91
CA VAL A 206 9.99 13.49 11.76
C VAL A 206 9.33 12.62 12.84
N LYS A 207 9.97 11.52 13.28
CA LYS A 207 9.48 10.72 14.41
C LYS A 207 9.47 11.52 15.70
N GLY A 208 10.53 12.27 16.00
CA GLY A 208 10.59 13.15 17.16
C GLY A 208 9.51 14.24 17.14
N TRP A 209 9.33 14.87 15.97
CA TRP A 209 8.30 15.88 15.78
C TRP A 209 6.88 15.33 16.01
N LYS A 210 6.60 14.13 15.50
CA LYS A 210 5.31 13.44 15.70
C LYS A 210 5.11 12.99 17.14
N ALA A 211 6.16 12.49 17.79
CA ALA A 211 6.08 12.05 19.19
C ALA A 211 5.60 13.17 20.11
N TRP A 212 6.10 14.40 19.94
CA TRP A 212 5.60 15.56 20.70
C TRP A 212 4.12 15.85 20.42
N HIS A 213 3.70 15.82 19.15
CA HIS A 213 2.29 16.08 18.80
C HIS A 213 1.36 15.00 19.33
N ASP A 214 1.77 13.73 19.27
CA ASP A 214 1.04 12.61 19.83
C ASP A 214 0.93 12.76 21.36
N GLU A 215 2.01 13.13 22.04
CA GLU A 215 1.99 13.44 23.47
C GLU A 215 1.02 14.58 23.80
N GLN A 216 0.99 15.65 23.01
CA GLN A 216 0.08 16.78 23.20
C GLN A 216 -1.38 16.42 22.91
N GLU A 217 -1.64 15.57 21.90
CA GLU A 217 -2.98 15.04 21.61
C GLU A 217 -3.49 14.17 22.79
N ILE A 218 -2.61 13.35 23.36
CA ILE A 218 -2.95 12.51 24.51
C ILE A 218 -3.07 13.36 25.79
N ALA A 219 -2.21 14.38 25.97
CA ALA A 219 -2.28 15.36 27.05
C ALA A 219 -3.63 16.09 27.05
N ALA A 220 -4.09 16.47 25.86
CA ALA A 220 -5.35 17.16 25.62
C ALA A 220 -6.57 16.22 25.49
N ASP A 221 -6.44 14.90 25.70
CA ASP A 221 -7.56 13.98 25.56
C ASP A 221 -8.65 14.32 26.60
N PRO A 222 -9.86 14.79 26.19
CA PRO A 222 -10.90 15.22 27.12
C PRO A 222 -11.45 14.10 28.01
N LEU A 223 -11.19 12.84 27.67
CA LEU A 223 -11.63 11.66 28.41
C LEU A 223 -10.53 11.12 29.33
N TYR A 224 -9.34 11.71 29.36
CA TYR A 224 -8.23 11.23 30.19
C TYR A 224 -8.57 11.24 31.68
N ASP A 225 -9.07 12.36 32.21
CA ASP A 225 -9.42 12.47 33.64
C ASP A 225 -10.51 11.47 34.04
N GLN A 226 -11.52 11.27 33.16
CA GLN A 226 -12.57 10.28 33.36
C GLN A 226 -12.02 8.85 33.33
N ALA A 227 -11.04 8.58 32.45
CA ALA A 227 -10.36 7.30 32.39
C ALA A 227 -9.59 7.02 33.69
N VAL A 228 -8.83 8.00 34.19
CA VAL A 228 -8.04 7.89 35.43
C VAL A 228 -8.95 7.60 36.61
N GLN A 229 -10.04 8.36 36.74
CA GLN A 229 -11.02 8.15 37.79
C GLN A 229 -11.58 6.72 37.76
N HIS A 230 -12.03 6.24 36.60
CA HIS A 230 -12.56 4.89 36.45
C HIS A 230 -11.54 3.80 36.79
N VAL A 231 -10.28 3.97 36.38
CA VAL A 231 -9.20 3.00 36.66
C VAL A 231 -8.89 2.95 38.15
N VAL A 232 -8.85 4.11 38.83
CA VAL A 232 -8.62 4.19 40.29
C VAL A 232 -9.79 3.59 41.07
N GLU A 233 -11.03 3.88 40.66
CA GLU A 233 -12.25 3.36 41.32
C GLU A 233 -12.40 1.84 41.15
N THR A 234 -12.23 1.34 39.92
CA THR A 234 -12.46 -0.08 39.61
C THR A 234 -11.25 -0.97 39.89
N ARG A 235 -10.06 -0.38 40.03
CA ARG A 235 -8.76 -1.08 40.08
C ARG A 235 -8.49 -1.95 38.84
N LEU A 236 -9.20 -1.69 37.73
CA LEU A 236 -9.08 -2.46 36.48
C LEU A 236 -8.40 -1.60 35.40
N ALA A 237 -7.08 -1.70 35.29
CA ALA A 237 -6.26 -1.02 34.28
C ALA A 237 -6.14 -1.81 32.97
N SER A 238 -7.27 -2.22 32.37
CA SER A 238 -7.28 -2.93 31.09
C SER A 238 -7.85 -2.10 29.95
N ILE A 239 -7.28 -2.27 28.76
CA ILE A 239 -7.73 -1.56 27.54
C ILE A 239 -9.22 -1.83 27.29
N SER A 240 -9.65 -3.08 27.44
CA SER A 240 -11.04 -3.49 27.23
C SER A 240 -12.02 -2.89 28.26
N SER A 241 -11.57 -2.62 29.49
CA SER A 241 -12.35 -1.92 30.52
C SER A 241 -12.63 -0.48 30.08
N LEU A 242 -11.59 0.24 29.65
CA LEU A 242 -11.71 1.63 29.17
C LEU A 242 -12.55 1.73 27.88
N GLN A 243 -12.38 0.80 26.94
CA GLN A 243 -13.19 0.77 25.71
C GLN A 243 -14.69 0.69 26.01
N ARG A 244 -15.09 -0.13 27.00
CA ARG A 244 -16.50 -0.30 27.37
C ARG A 244 -17.02 0.89 28.17
N HIS A 245 -16.22 1.43 29.08
CA HIS A 245 -16.64 2.55 29.94
C HIS A 245 -16.76 3.86 29.16
N LEU A 246 -15.72 4.22 28.40
CA LEU A 246 -15.63 5.50 27.69
C LEU A 246 -16.15 5.43 26.25
N ARG A 247 -16.54 4.24 25.76
CA ARG A 247 -16.99 4.00 24.38
C ARG A 247 -15.98 4.47 23.33
N ILE A 248 -14.70 4.20 23.57
CA ILE A 248 -13.58 4.58 22.71
C ILE A 248 -13.01 3.37 21.95
N GLY A 249 -12.37 3.63 20.80
CA GLY A 249 -11.65 2.62 20.03
C GLY A 249 -10.40 2.11 20.74
N TYR A 250 -9.90 0.94 20.31
CA TYR A 250 -8.74 0.27 20.93
C TYR A 250 -7.50 1.18 21.00
N ASN A 251 -7.12 1.82 19.89
CA ASN A 251 -5.92 2.68 19.84
C ASN A 251 -5.99 3.85 20.83
N ARG A 252 -7.16 4.45 21.01
CA ARG A 252 -7.34 5.55 21.97
C ARG A 252 -7.26 5.05 23.41
N ALA A 253 -7.89 3.91 23.71
CA ALA A 253 -7.79 3.28 25.04
C ALA A 253 -6.35 2.84 25.36
N ASN A 254 -5.61 2.31 24.38
CA ASN A 254 -4.22 1.94 24.54
C ASN A 254 -3.33 3.15 24.87
N ARG A 255 -3.44 4.23 24.08
CA ARG A 255 -2.71 5.49 24.32
C ARG A 255 -2.97 6.08 25.71
N ILE A 256 -4.23 6.05 26.17
CA ILE A 256 -4.59 6.51 27.52
C ILE A 256 -3.91 5.67 28.60
N ILE A 257 -3.87 4.34 28.46
CA ILE A 257 -3.21 3.43 29.40
C ILE A 257 -1.69 3.62 29.40
N GLU A 258 -1.06 3.81 28.24
CA GLU A 258 0.38 4.09 28.14
C GLU A 258 0.76 5.39 28.85
N ARG A 259 -0.09 6.43 28.73
CA ARG A 259 0.10 7.67 29.51
C ARG A 259 -0.09 7.45 31.01
N MET A 260 -1.07 6.64 31.43
CA MET A 260 -1.21 6.30 32.85
C MET A 260 0.01 5.54 33.38
N GLU A 261 0.68 4.75 32.53
CA GLU A 261 1.91 4.04 32.89
C GLU A 261 3.07 5.04 33.05
N SER A 262 3.24 5.98 32.11
CA SER A 262 4.29 6.99 32.19
C SER A 262 4.11 7.96 33.37
N GLU A 263 2.87 8.28 33.75
CA GLU A 263 2.55 9.11 34.93
C GLU A 263 2.57 8.35 36.27
N GLY A 264 2.86 7.04 36.25
CA GLY A 264 2.93 6.19 37.44
C GLY A 264 1.58 5.90 38.09
N ILE A 265 0.48 6.00 37.34
CA ILE A 265 -0.88 5.66 37.79
C ILE A 265 -1.11 4.15 37.69
N VAL A 266 -0.58 3.51 36.65
CA VAL A 266 -0.65 2.06 36.44
C VAL A 266 0.75 1.46 36.28
N SER A 267 0.92 0.19 36.63
CA SER A 267 2.17 -0.54 36.45
C SER A 267 2.42 -0.90 34.98
N ALA A 268 3.67 -1.26 34.70
CA ALA A 268 4.02 -2.05 33.53
C ALA A 268 3.16 -3.32 33.45
N PRO A 269 2.88 -3.83 32.24
CA PRO A 269 2.15 -5.07 32.07
C PRO A 269 2.95 -6.23 32.65
N ASP A 270 2.29 -7.14 33.37
CA ASP A 270 2.87 -8.40 33.80
C ASP A 270 3.01 -9.41 32.63
N GLU A 271 3.51 -10.61 32.89
CA GLU A 271 3.66 -11.68 31.88
C GLU A 271 2.33 -12.07 31.21
N THR A 272 1.19 -11.71 31.80
CA THR A 272 -0.16 -11.96 31.25
C THR A 272 -0.76 -10.74 30.54
N GLY A 273 -0.04 -9.61 30.51
CA GLY A 273 -0.52 -8.34 29.97
C GLY A 273 -1.43 -7.57 30.92
N THR A 274 -1.52 -7.96 32.19
CA THR A 274 -2.34 -7.31 33.22
C THR A 274 -1.55 -6.18 33.87
N ARG A 275 -2.22 -5.04 34.10
CA ARG A 275 -1.63 -3.86 34.74
C ARG A 275 -2.29 -3.64 36.11
N THR A 276 -1.49 -3.25 37.09
CA THR A 276 -1.96 -2.96 38.45
C THR A 276 -2.03 -1.46 38.68
N VAL A 277 -3.01 -0.99 39.46
CA VAL A 277 -3.17 0.44 39.74
C VAL A 277 -2.33 0.84 40.95
N LEU A 278 -1.40 1.76 40.74
CA LEU A 278 -0.39 2.16 41.73
C LEU A 278 -0.86 3.30 42.65
N ARG A 279 -1.68 4.23 42.15
CA ARG A 279 -2.26 5.31 42.98
C ARG A 279 -3.46 4.83 43.79
N THR A 280 -3.58 5.31 45.03
CA THR A 280 -4.76 5.14 45.88
C THR A 280 -5.60 6.41 45.86
N THR A 281 -6.91 6.27 46.07
CA THR A 281 -7.90 7.36 46.03
C THR A 281 -7.65 8.49 47.05
N GLU A 282 -6.68 8.33 47.96
CA GLU A 282 -6.37 9.27 49.04
C GLU A 282 -5.33 10.33 48.64
N GLU A 283 -4.61 10.16 47.52
CA GLU A 283 -3.54 11.08 47.06
C GLU A 283 -4.04 12.17 46.07
N GLN A 284 -5.34 12.28 45.83
CA GLN A 284 -5.91 13.26 44.87
C GLN A 284 -6.34 14.61 45.49
N GLU A 285 -6.15 14.85 46.79
CA GLU A 285 -6.46 16.12 47.47
C GLU A 285 -5.20 16.88 47.97
N GLY A 286 -4.13 16.92 47.17
CA GLY A 286 -2.90 17.68 47.46
C GLY A 286 -2.61 18.77 46.46
#